data_AF-A0A359F4N7-F1
#
_entry.id   AF-A0A359F4N7-F1
#
_cell.length_a   1.000
_cell.length_b   1.000
_cell.length_c   1.000
_cell.angle_alpha   90.00
_cell.angle_beta   90.00
_cell.angle_gamma   90.00
#
_symmetry.space_group_name_H-M   'P 1'
#
loop_
_entity.id
_entity.type
_entity.pdbx_description
1 polymer ?
#
loop_
_entity_poly.entity_id
_entity_poly.type
_entity_poly.pdbx_seq_one_letter_code
_entity_poly.pdbx_strand_id
1 'polypeptide(L)'
;MQGLPAAGVPVMNEDFPPKIGAPATRALANAGITSAQECAEWTEAQLADLHGMGPKALSILRASLGSAGLSFSEQAPGNLKQGGSPIDDYLSALPEPQRLALQRLREQLREILPEAEEGIRYGVPAFSLNGKGVAGFGAATHHLSYYPMSGSVLESAGEHVAKFEVSKGRLIFQPKTPIPKGLLRRLVSLRLKELR
;
A
#
# COMPACT_ATOMS: atom_id res chain seq x y z
N MET A 1 -11.99 -42.19 11.04
CA MET A 1 -11.34 -41.13 10.26
C MET A 1 -11.35 -39.87 11.10
N GLN A 2 -10.23 -39.16 11.10
CA GLN A 2 -9.81 -38.17 12.10
C GLN A 2 -10.74 -36.94 12.18
N GLY A 3 -10.94 -36.45 13.41
CA GLY A 3 -11.64 -35.20 13.68
C GLY A 3 -10.85 -33.99 13.21
N LEU A 4 -11.57 -33.02 12.66
CA LEU A 4 -11.05 -31.69 12.32
C LEU A 4 -10.78 -30.92 13.63
N PRO A 5 -9.56 -30.43 13.90
CA PRO A 5 -9.34 -29.55 15.04
C PRO A 5 -9.96 -28.18 14.75
N ALA A 6 -10.70 -27.68 15.75
CA ALA A 6 -11.18 -26.31 15.81
C ALA A 6 -10.03 -25.33 15.59
N ALA A 7 -10.26 -24.29 14.78
CA ALA A 7 -9.34 -23.19 14.58
C ALA A 7 -8.96 -22.62 15.95
N GLY A 8 -7.71 -22.85 16.36
CA GLY A 8 -7.14 -22.27 17.56
C GLY A 8 -7.20 -20.75 17.44
N VAL A 9 -7.89 -20.12 18.38
CA VAL A 9 -7.68 -18.70 18.67
C VAL A 9 -6.19 -18.57 19.01
N PRO A 10 -5.40 -17.75 18.29
CA PRO A 10 -4.01 -17.54 18.66
C PRO A 10 -3.98 -16.95 20.08
N VAL A 11 -3.42 -17.74 20.98
CA VAL A 11 -3.07 -17.38 22.35
C VAL A 11 -2.21 -16.12 22.29
N MET A 12 -2.61 -15.08 23.02
CA MET A 12 -1.76 -13.92 23.28
C MET A 12 -0.57 -14.39 24.11
N ASN A 13 0.65 -14.42 23.54
CA ASN A 13 1.86 -14.56 24.34
C ASN A 13 2.29 -13.16 24.79
N GLU A 14 2.26 -12.92 26.10
CA GLU A 14 2.70 -11.67 26.77
C GLU A 14 4.24 -11.49 26.78
N ASP A 15 4.99 -12.40 26.15
CA ASP A 15 6.46 -12.50 26.25
C ASP A 15 7.24 -11.73 25.17
N PHE A 16 6.56 -11.00 24.28
CA PHE A 16 7.20 -10.23 23.22
C PHE A 16 6.84 -8.73 23.30
N PRO A 17 7.82 -7.81 23.15
CA PRO A 17 9.23 -8.06 22.88
C PRO A 17 9.98 -8.59 24.12
N PRO A 18 11.06 -9.38 23.92
CA PRO A 18 11.91 -9.83 25.03
C PRO A 18 12.52 -8.63 25.76
N LYS A 19 13.17 -8.86 26.91
CA LYS A 19 13.84 -7.81 27.72
C LYS A 19 14.98 -7.11 26.95
N ILE A 20 14.63 -6.20 26.05
CA ILE A 20 15.50 -5.33 25.26
C ILE A 20 15.32 -3.89 25.73
N GLY A 21 16.28 -3.02 25.41
CA GLY A 21 16.23 -1.61 25.84
C GLY A 21 15.05 -0.85 25.22
N ALA A 22 14.57 0.20 25.90
CA ALA A 22 13.45 1.00 25.44
C ALA A 22 13.54 1.53 23.99
N PRO A 23 14.72 1.93 23.46
CA PRO A 23 14.85 2.30 22.05
C PRO A 23 14.50 1.14 21.10
N ALA A 24 14.97 -0.06 21.41
CA ALA A 24 14.71 -1.27 20.62
C ALA A 24 13.23 -1.69 20.73
N THR A 25 12.66 -1.67 21.93
CA THR A 25 11.21 -1.91 22.12
C THR A 25 10.35 -0.99 21.25
N ARG A 26 10.67 0.32 21.23
CA ARG A 26 9.96 1.32 20.42
C ARG A 26 10.15 1.10 18.92
N ALA A 27 11.36 0.74 18.50
CA ALA A 27 11.65 0.43 17.10
C ALA A 27 10.81 -0.74 16.57
N LEU A 28 10.67 -1.84 17.33
CA LEU A 28 9.79 -2.96 16.94
C LEU A 28 8.33 -2.52 16.84
N ALA A 29 7.82 -1.80 17.85
CA ALA A 29 6.45 -1.32 17.85
C ALA A 29 6.17 -0.38 16.65
N ASN A 30 7.10 0.53 16.34
CA ASN A 30 7.00 1.42 15.19
C ASN A 30 7.07 0.68 13.85
N ALA A 31 7.83 -0.42 13.78
CA ALA A 31 7.86 -1.32 12.63
C ALA A 31 6.62 -2.23 12.55
N GLY A 32 5.71 -2.15 13.53
CA GLY A 32 4.51 -2.98 13.61
C GLY A 32 4.80 -4.44 13.96
N ILE A 33 5.96 -4.71 14.56
CA ILE A 33 6.38 -6.04 15.02
C ILE A 33 5.98 -6.16 16.48
N THR A 34 4.91 -6.91 16.76
CA THR A 34 4.38 -7.08 18.12
C THR A 34 4.43 -8.53 18.60
N SER A 35 4.97 -9.45 17.80
CA SER A 35 5.14 -10.86 18.15
C SER A 35 6.47 -11.46 17.67
N ALA A 36 6.83 -12.60 18.26
CA ALA A 36 8.00 -13.38 17.84
C ALA A 36 7.84 -13.92 16.40
N GLN A 37 6.62 -14.32 16.02
CA GLN A 37 6.30 -14.78 14.67
C GLN A 37 6.51 -13.66 13.64
N GLU A 38 5.96 -12.46 13.88
CA GLU A 38 6.19 -11.32 12.99
C GLU A 38 7.67 -10.92 12.97
N CYS A 39 8.37 -11.01 14.11
CA CYS A 39 9.81 -10.70 14.15
C CYS A 39 10.64 -11.69 13.33
N ALA A 40 10.23 -12.97 13.27
CA ALA A 40 10.89 -14.00 12.46
C ALA A 40 10.71 -13.79 10.95
N GLU A 41 9.68 -13.06 10.52
CA GLU A 41 9.49 -12.70 9.11
C GLU A 41 10.57 -11.71 8.63
N TRP A 42 11.19 -10.94 9.51
CA TRP A 42 12.19 -9.94 9.17
C TRP A 42 13.59 -10.57 9.06
N THR A 43 14.42 -10.02 8.17
CA THR A 43 15.86 -10.33 8.19
C THR A 43 16.55 -9.58 9.32
N GLU A 44 17.66 -10.12 9.78
CA GLU A 44 18.50 -9.47 10.79
C GLU A 44 19.03 -8.10 10.31
N ALA A 45 19.34 -7.96 9.02
CA ALA A 45 19.79 -6.69 8.43
C ALA A 45 18.71 -5.61 8.51
N GLN A 46 17.46 -5.93 8.16
CA GLN A 46 16.35 -4.97 8.26
C GLN A 46 16.07 -4.55 9.70
N LEU A 47 16.16 -5.51 10.65
CA LEU A 47 16.03 -5.19 12.06
C LEU A 47 17.17 -4.29 12.53
N ALA A 48 18.40 -4.51 12.05
CA ALA A 48 19.56 -3.66 12.37
C ALA A 48 19.41 -2.23 11.85
N ASP A 49 18.73 -2.02 10.73
CA ASP A 49 18.45 -0.69 10.16
C ASP A 49 17.40 0.11 10.94
N LEU A 50 16.62 -0.53 11.83
CA LEU A 50 15.67 0.19 12.66
C LEU A 50 16.39 1.11 13.67
N HIS A 51 15.96 2.38 13.72
CA HIS A 51 16.55 3.36 14.62
C HIS A 51 16.40 2.94 16.09
N GLY A 52 17.52 2.59 16.74
CA GLY A 52 17.55 2.09 18.12
C GLY A 52 17.83 0.59 18.26
N MET A 53 18.02 -0.14 17.15
CA MET A 53 18.39 -1.55 17.13
C MET A 53 19.90 -1.77 17.09
N GLY A 54 20.51 -1.81 18.28
CA GLY A 54 21.92 -2.17 18.41
C GLY A 54 22.18 -3.69 18.40
N PRO A 55 23.45 -4.11 18.24
CA PRO A 55 23.84 -5.54 18.22
C PRO A 55 23.36 -6.35 19.43
N LYS A 56 23.27 -5.71 20.59
CA LYS A 56 22.75 -6.34 21.82
C LYS A 56 21.27 -6.68 21.73
N ALA A 57 20.45 -5.82 21.10
CA ALA A 57 19.03 -6.09 20.92
C ALA A 57 18.82 -7.25 19.93
N LEU A 58 19.56 -7.26 18.81
CA LEU A 58 19.53 -8.35 17.83
C LEU A 58 19.94 -9.69 18.44
N SER A 59 20.98 -9.72 19.27
CA SER A 59 21.41 -10.94 19.96
C SER A 59 20.33 -11.48 20.91
N ILE A 60 19.59 -10.60 21.61
CA ILE A 60 18.50 -11.00 22.51
C ILE A 60 17.30 -11.50 21.70
N LEU A 61 16.96 -10.82 20.60
CA LEU A 61 15.91 -11.26 19.69
C LEU A 61 16.22 -12.64 19.10
N ARG A 62 17.46 -12.88 18.64
CA ARG A 62 17.90 -14.18 18.15
C ARG A 62 17.71 -15.28 19.19
N ALA A 63 18.12 -15.03 20.44
CA ALA A 63 17.97 -16.01 21.52
C ALA A 63 16.50 -16.27 21.86
N SER A 64 15.66 -15.23 21.86
CA SER A 64 14.22 -15.33 22.09
C SER A 64 13.52 -16.13 21.00
N LEU A 65 13.80 -15.81 19.73
CA LEU A 65 13.29 -16.56 18.58
C LEU A 65 13.75 -18.03 18.63
N GLY A 66 15.03 -18.28 18.89
CA GLY A 66 15.57 -19.63 19.00
C GLY A 66 14.92 -20.45 20.12
N SER A 67 14.55 -19.81 21.23
CA SER A 67 13.82 -20.47 22.33
C SER A 67 12.38 -20.84 21.93
N ALA A 68 11.81 -20.16 20.94
CA ALA A 68 10.52 -20.46 20.33
C ALA A 68 10.62 -21.36 19.08
N GLY A 69 11.81 -21.86 18.73
CA GLY A 69 12.04 -22.64 17.51
C GLY A 69 11.98 -21.81 16.21
N LEU A 70 12.07 -20.49 16.33
CA LEU A 70 12.05 -19.54 15.22
C LEU A 70 13.48 -19.04 14.92
N SER A 71 13.66 -18.49 13.73
CA SER A 71 14.88 -17.79 13.32
C SER A 71 14.51 -16.60 12.44
N PHE A 72 15.40 -15.63 12.31
CA PHE A 72 15.21 -14.56 11.32
C PHE A 72 15.16 -15.16 9.92
N SER A 73 14.36 -14.57 9.04
CA SER A 73 14.34 -14.99 7.64
C SER A 73 15.71 -14.79 6.99
N GLU A 74 16.22 -15.82 6.31
CA GLU A 74 17.48 -15.77 5.53
C GLU A 74 17.32 -14.99 4.22
N GLN A 75 16.08 -14.89 3.74
CA GLN A 75 15.70 -14.12 2.57
C GLN A 75 14.88 -12.92 3.06
N ALA A 76 15.16 -11.72 2.55
CA ALA A 76 14.26 -10.59 2.77
C ALA A 76 12.84 -11.07 2.45
N PRO A 77 11.88 -10.97 3.40
CA PRO A 77 10.54 -11.43 3.14
C PRO A 77 10.06 -10.73 1.88
N GLY A 78 9.74 -11.53 0.87
CA GLY A 78 8.92 -11.09 -0.24
C GLY A 78 7.57 -10.73 0.36
N ASN A 79 7.44 -9.45 0.74
CA ASN A 79 6.24 -8.82 1.29
C ASN A 79 5.98 -9.12 2.78
N LEU A 80 6.19 -8.12 3.65
CA LEU A 80 5.23 -7.62 4.67
C LEU A 80 5.86 -6.46 5.48
N LYS A 81 5.20 -5.29 5.40
CA LYS A 81 5.41 -4.04 6.18
C LYS A 81 6.83 -3.45 6.20
N GLN A 82 7.42 -3.19 5.04
CA GLN A 82 8.15 -1.93 4.93
C GLN A 82 7.12 -0.80 4.92
N GLY A 83 7.39 0.34 5.58
CA GLY A 83 6.52 1.51 5.54
C GLY A 83 6.00 1.68 4.11
N GLY A 84 4.69 1.51 3.94
CA GLY A 84 4.08 1.44 2.63
C GLY A 84 4.45 2.70 1.86
N SER A 85 4.43 2.64 0.53
CA SER A 85 4.40 3.92 -0.19
C SER A 85 3.23 4.74 0.38
N PRO A 86 3.29 6.09 0.39
CA PRO A 86 2.18 6.90 0.90
C PRO A 86 0.80 6.53 0.30
N ILE A 87 0.78 5.91 -0.90
CA ILE A 87 -0.40 5.35 -1.53
C ILE A 87 -0.85 4.03 -0.87
N ASP A 88 0.06 3.15 -0.45
CA ASP A 88 -0.29 1.93 0.28
C ASP A 88 -0.95 2.25 1.63
N ASP A 89 -0.41 3.24 2.35
CA ASP A 89 -1.00 3.72 3.60
C ASP A 89 -2.43 4.23 3.35
N TYR A 90 -2.61 5.06 2.32
CA TYR A 90 -3.92 5.53 1.89
C TYR A 90 -4.88 4.38 1.58
N LEU A 91 -4.44 3.37 0.81
CA LEU A 91 -5.27 2.24 0.42
C LEU A 91 -5.62 1.33 1.59
N SER A 92 -4.69 1.13 2.54
CA SER A 92 -4.87 0.27 3.71
C SER A 92 -5.95 0.78 4.66
N ALA A 93 -6.18 2.10 4.69
CA ALA A 93 -7.21 2.73 5.50
C ALA A 93 -8.63 2.60 4.93
N LEU A 94 -8.79 2.08 3.70
CA LEU A 94 -10.08 2.01 3.01
C LEU A 94 -10.83 0.70 3.26
N PRO A 95 -12.18 0.72 3.27
CA PRO A 95 -12.99 -0.49 3.22
C PRO A 95 -12.63 -1.35 2.01
N GLU A 96 -12.69 -2.68 2.18
CA GLU A 96 -12.20 -3.64 1.19
C GLU A 96 -12.70 -3.40 -0.25
N PRO A 97 -14.00 -3.14 -0.52
CA PRO A 97 -14.46 -2.92 -1.89
C PRO A 97 -13.80 -1.71 -2.57
N GLN A 98 -13.58 -0.64 -1.80
CA GLN A 98 -12.94 0.58 -2.29
C GLN A 98 -11.44 0.36 -2.49
N ARG A 99 -10.78 -0.27 -1.49
CA ARG A 99 -9.36 -0.63 -1.53
C ARG A 99 -9.03 -1.47 -2.75
N LEU A 100 -9.76 -2.56 -2.99
CA LEU A 100 -9.53 -3.47 -4.12
C LEU A 100 -9.74 -2.77 -5.48
N ALA A 101 -10.75 -1.92 -5.59
CA ALA A 101 -11.01 -1.19 -6.82
C ALA A 101 -9.90 -0.17 -7.13
N LEU A 102 -9.41 0.55 -6.12
CA LEU A 102 -8.32 1.52 -6.29
C LEU A 102 -6.95 0.86 -6.47
N GLN A 103 -6.70 -0.30 -5.84
CA GLN A 103 -5.52 -1.13 -6.10
C GLN A 103 -5.45 -1.54 -7.59
N ARG A 104 -6.56 -2.04 -8.14
CA ARG A 104 -6.64 -2.38 -9.57
C ARG A 104 -6.41 -1.17 -10.47
N LEU A 105 -6.98 -0.01 -10.12
CA LEU A 105 -6.75 1.23 -10.87
C LEU A 105 -5.28 1.66 -10.83
N ARG A 106 -4.63 1.56 -9.67
CA ARG A 106 -3.20 1.83 -9.49
C ARG A 106 -2.35 0.91 -10.36
N GLU A 107 -2.61 -0.39 -10.36
CA GLU A 107 -1.90 -1.36 -11.20
C GLU A 107 -2.03 -1.03 -12.70
N GLN A 108 -3.24 -0.70 -13.14
CA GLN A 108 -3.47 -0.28 -14.53
C GLN A 108 -2.71 1.01 -14.86
N LEU A 109 -2.66 1.98 -13.94
CA LEU A 109 -1.89 3.22 -14.14
C LEU A 109 -0.38 2.95 -14.20
N ARG A 110 0.17 2.07 -13.34
CA ARG A 110 1.58 1.67 -13.40
C ARG A 110 1.94 1.01 -14.72
N GLU A 111 1.05 0.20 -15.29
CA GLU A 111 1.24 -0.39 -16.62
C GLU A 111 1.27 0.67 -17.73
N ILE A 112 0.41 1.69 -17.63
CA ILE A 112 0.29 2.74 -18.65
C ILE A 112 1.39 3.81 -18.51
N LEU A 113 1.86 4.06 -17.28
CA LEU A 113 2.80 5.11 -16.89
C LEU A 113 3.98 4.52 -16.11
N PRO A 114 4.81 3.65 -16.71
CA PRO A 114 5.92 3.01 -16.02
C PRO A 114 6.99 3.99 -15.52
N GLU A 115 7.09 5.17 -16.14
CA GLU A 115 8.03 6.23 -15.78
C GLU A 115 7.46 7.26 -14.79
N ALA A 116 6.19 7.14 -14.40
CA ALA A 116 5.59 8.10 -13.50
C ALA A 116 5.96 7.83 -12.04
N GLU A 117 6.26 8.89 -11.31
CA GLU A 117 6.47 8.88 -9.87
C GLU A 117 5.12 8.79 -9.15
N GLU A 118 5.04 7.88 -8.18
CA GLU A 118 3.89 7.67 -7.32
C GLU A 118 4.02 8.45 -6.01
N GLY A 119 2.94 9.11 -5.58
CA GLY A 119 2.92 9.79 -4.30
C GLY A 119 1.53 10.28 -3.90
N ILE A 120 1.47 11.12 -2.87
CA ILE A 120 0.24 11.80 -2.46
C ILE A 120 0.29 13.25 -2.92
N ARG A 121 -0.77 13.71 -3.59
CA ARG A 121 -0.96 15.11 -3.99
C ARG A 121 -2.37 15.54 -3.59
N TYR A 122 -2.47 16.66 -2.89
CA TYR A 122 -3.75 17.17 -2.35
C TYR A 122 -4.53 16.12 -1.54
N GLY A 123 -3.81 15.28 -0.77
CA GLY A 123 -4.41 14.25 0.08
C GLY A 123 -4.88 12.99 -0.64
N VAL A 124 -4.61 12.84 -1.94
CA VAL A 124 -4.98 11.65 -2.72
C VAL A 124 -3.80 11.05 -3.47
N PRO A 125 -3.79 9.73 -3.71
CA PRO A 125 -2.84 9.07 -4.62
C PRO A 125 -2.76 9.72 -6.01
N ALA A 126 -1.54 9.94 -6.47
CA ALA A 126 -1.26 10.58 -7.75
C ALA A 126 0.00 10.01 -8.41
N PHE A 127 -0.02 10.06 -9.75
CA PHE A 127 1.09 9.76 -10.66
C PHE A 127 1.55 11.07 -11.31
N SER A 128 2.84 11.36 -11.22
CA SER A 128 3.46 12.55 -11.80
C SER A 128 4.58 12.16 -12.76
N LEU A 129 4.75 12.91 -13.84
CA LEU A 129 5.86 12.76 -14.77
C LEU A 129 6.61 14.09 -14.84
N ASN A 130 7.90 14.10 -14.51
CA ASN A 130 8.72 15.32 -14.43
C ASN A 130 8.05 16.42 -13.55
N GLY A 131 7.53 16.03 -12.39
CA GLY A 131 6.80 16.91 -11.47
C GLY A 131 5.38 17.33 -11.90
N LYS A 132 4.96 17.05 -13.15
CA LYS A 132 3.62 17.38 -13.66
C LYS A 132 2.65 16.24 -13.37
N GLY A 133 1.49 16.55 -12.77
CA GLY A 133 0.46 15.54 -12.46
C GLY A 133 -0.21 15.01 -13.72
N VAL A 134 -0.28 13.68 -13.85
CA VAL A 134 -0.85 12.96 -15.01
C VAL A 134 -2.16 12.28 -14.64
N ALA A 135 -2.20 11.62 -13.49
CA ALA A 135 -3.38 10.91 -13.02
C ALA A 135 -3.39 10.90 -11.50
N GLY A 136 -4.57 10.76 -10.92
CA GLY A 136 -4.73 10.42 -9.51
C GLY A 136 -6.06 9.77 -9.27
N PHE A 137 -6.24 9.24 -8.07
CA PHE A 137 -7.47 8.58 -7.69
C PHE A 137 -7.72 8.75 -6.20
N GLY A 138 -8.98 8.64 -5.80
CA GLY A 138 -9.33 8.73 -4.39
C GLY A 138 -10.71 8.15 -4.11
N ALA A 139 -10.99 7.97 -2.83
CA ALA A 139 -12.25 7.49 -2.31
C ALA A 139 -13.00 8.60 -1.58
N ALA A 140 -14.33 8.59 -1.73
CA ALA A 140 -15.28 9.32 -0.92
C ALA A 140 -16.25 8.32 -0.27
N THR A 141 -17.10 8.78 0.66
CA THR A 141 -18.01 7.91 1.44
C THR A 141 -18.83 6.95 0.58
N HIS A 142 -19.26 7.38 -0.61
CA HIS A 142 -20.17 6.62 -1.47
C HIS A 142 -19.67 6.40 -2.90
N HIS A 143 -18.47 6.87 -3.25
CA HIS A 143 -17.97 6.76 -4.62
C HIS A 143 -16.44 6.80 -4.68
N LEU A 144 -15.91 6.38 -5.82
CA LEU A 144 -14.50 6.54 -6.16
C LEU A 144 -14.36 7.63 -7.21
N SER A 145 -13.20 8.28 -7.22
CA SER A 145 -12.89 9.37 -8.14
C SER A 145 -11.59 9.10 -8.86
N TYR A 146 -11.58 9.34 -10.17
CA TYR A 146 -10.38 9.45 -10.99
C TYR A 146 -10.16 10.91 -11.37
N TYR A 147 -8.93 11.36 -11.19
CA TYR A 147 -8.48 12.72 -11.44
C TYR A 147 -7.50 12.70 -12.61
N PRO A 148 -7.87 13.20 -13.80
CA PRO A 148 -6.95 13.34 -14.92
C PRO A 148 -5.93 14.48 -14.76
N MET A 149 -5.94 15.16 -13.60
CA MET A 149 -5.06 16.28 -13.27
C MET A 149 -5.13 17.45 -14.27
N SER A 150 -6.25 17.55 -15.01
CA SER A 150 -6.56 18.58 -15.99
C SER A 150 -8.06 18.61 -16.27
N GLY A 151 -8.66 19.80 -16.30
CA GLY A 151 -10.11 19.97 -16.55
C GLY A 151 -10.53 19.61 -17.97
N SER A 152 -9.68 19.89 -18.96
CA SER A 152 -9.95 19.70 -20.40
C SER A 152 -9.87 18.25 -20.87
N VAL A 153 -9.26 17.36 -20.09
CA VAL A 153 -9.08 15.94 -20.47
C VAL A 153 -10.42 15.21 -20.54
N LEU A 154 -11.34 15.47 -19.61
CA LEU A 154 -12.67 14.83 -19.61
C LEU A 154 -13.54 15.37 -20.74
N GLU A 155 -13.46 16.68 -21.02
CA GLU A 155 -14.13 17.30 -22.16
C GLU A 155 -13.65 16.70 -23.48
N SER A 156 -12.33 16.54 -23.64
CA SER A 156 -11.71 15.94 -24.82
C SER A 156 -12.00 14.44 -24.98
N ALA A 157 -12.41 13.75 -23.90
CA ALA A 157 -12.81 12.36 -23.95
C ALA A 157 -14.23 12.18 -24.49
N GLY A 158 -15.07 13.22 -24.46
CA GLY A 158 -16.40 13.26 -25.07
C GLY A 158 -17.29 12.07 -24.70
N GLU A 159 -17.88 11.42 -25.70
CA GLU A 159 -18.82 10.30 -25.50
C GLU A 159 -18.21 9.08 -24.79
N HIS A 160 -16.88 8.95 -24.77
CA HIS A 160 -16.22 7.83 -24.10
C HIS A 160 -16.42 7.86 -22.58
N VAL A 161 -16.68 9.02 -21.98
CA VAL A 161 -16.98 9.16 -20.55
C VAL A 161 -18.48 9.24 -20.26
N ALA A 162 -19.36 9.21 -21.26
CA ALA A 162 -20.81 9.41 -21.08
C ALA A 162 -21.49 8.38 -20.15
N LYS A 163 -20.87 7.21 -19.96
CA LYS A 163 -21.35 6.18 -19.01
C LYS A 163 -20.98 6.44 -17.56
N PHE A 164 -20.18 7.47 -17.30
CA PHE A 164 -19.69 7.85 -15.98
C PHE A 164 -20.19 9.24 -15.62
N GLU A 165 -20.39 9.47 -14.32
CA GLU A 165 -20.64 10.81 -13.83
C GLU A 165 -19.34 11.61 -13.87
N VAL A 166 -19.40 12.82 -14.42
CA VAL A 166 -18.29 13.77 -14.42
C VAL A 166 -18.70 14.96 -13.58
N SER A 167 -17.87 15.32 -12.59
CA SER A 167 -18.16 16.41 -11.68
C SER A 167 -16.87 17.13 -11.30
N LYS A 168 -16.82 18.45 -11.43
CA LYS A 168 -15.64 19.28 -11.04
C LYS A 168 -14.29 18.77 -11.59
N GLY A 169 -14.25 18.32 -12.85
CA GLY A 169 -13.01 17.88 -13.50
C GLY A 169 -12.50 16.50 -13.05
N ARG A 170 -13.32 15.70 -12.38
CA ARG A 170 -13.04 14.29 -12.05
C ARG A 170 -14.13 13.36 -12.60
N LEU A 171 -13.72 12.13 -12.88
CA LEU A 171 -14.62 11.06 -13.28
C LEU A 171 -14.98 10.24 -12.05
N ILE A 172 -16.27 10.11 -11.76
CA ILE A 172 -16.81 9.37 -10.63
C ILE A 172 -17.18 7.96 -11.09
N PHE A 173 -16.75 6.96 -10.34
CA PHE A 173 -17.02 5.56 -10.63
C PHE A 173 -17.26 4.77 -9.34
N GLN A 174 -17.67 3.50 -9.49
CA GLN A 174 -17.99 2.60 -8.38
C GLN A 174 -17.11 1.35 -8.41
N PRO A 175 -16.86 0.68 -7.28
CA PRO A 175 -16.14 -0.59 -7.27
C PRO A 175 -16.72 -1.65 -8.23
N LYS A 176 -18.05 -1.69 -8.36
CA LYS A 176 -18.78 -2.60 -9.27
C LYS A 176 -18.80 -2.12 -10.72
N THR A 177 -18.50 -0.85 -10.97
CA THR A 177 -18.48 -0.23 -12.29
C THR A 177 -17.12 0.46 -12.48
N PRO A 178 -16.02 -0.31 -12.58
CA PRO A 178 -14.68 0.24 -12.70
C PRO A 178 -14.48 0.92 -14.05
N ILE A 179 -13.49 1.80 -14.13
CA ILE A 179 -13.10 2.46 -15.38
C ILE A 179 -12.53 1.38 -16.33
N PRO A 180 -13.07 1.21 -17.55
CA PRO A 180 -12.51 0.27 -18.51
C PRO A 180 -11.08 0.67 -18.88
N LYS A 181 -10.18 -0.31 -18.97
CA LYS A 181 -8.76 -0.08 -19.28
C LYS A 181 -8.55 0.74 -20.56
N GLY A 182 -9.40 0.54 -21.58
CA GLY A 182 -9.37 1.31 -22.83
C GLY A 182 -9.69 2.80 -22.62
N LEU A 183 -10.68 3.11 -21.79
CA LEU A 183 -11.01 4.49 -21.42
C LEU A 183 -9.88 5.11 -20.59
N LEU A 184 -9.33 4.37 -19.62
CA LEU A 184 -8.22 4.86 -18.80
C LEU A 184 -6.99 5.22 -19.65
N ARG A 185 -6.59 4.35 -20.58
CA ARG A 185 -5.51 4.63 -21.55
C ARG A 185 -5.78 5.89 -22.37
N ARG A 186 -7.03 6.09 -22.81
CA ARG A 186 -7.42 7.27 -23.58
C ARG A 186 -7.25 8.55 -22.74
N LEU A 187 -7.75 8.55 -21.51
CA LEU A 187 -7.66 9.68 -20.59
C LEU A 187 -6.20 10.05 -20.29
N VAL A 188 -5.38 9.05 -19.99
CA VAL A 188 -3.94 9.26 -19.74
C VAL A 188 -3.25 9.78 -21.00
N SER A 189 -3.52 9.21 -22.18
CA SER A 189 -2.93 9.66 -23.44
C SER A 189 -3.29 11.10 -23.78
N LEU A 190 -4.55 11.51 -23.55
CA LEU A 190 -4.97 12.90 -23.72
C LEU A 190 -4.20 13.83 -22.77
N ARG A 191 -4.07 13.45 -21.49
CA ARG A 191 -3.30 14.24 -20.52
C ARG A 191 -1.83 14.37 -20.92
N LEU A 192 -1.20 13.29 -21.35
CA LEU A 192 0.21 13.33 -21.77
C LEU A 192 0.43 14.23 -23.00
N LYS A 193 -0.55 14.34 -23.91
CA LYS A 193 -0.48 15.27 -25.05
C LYS A 193 -0.48 16.73 -24.62
N GLU A 194 -1.17 17.09 -23.53
CA GLU A 194 -1.16 18.45 -22.97
C GLU A 194 0.16 18.82 -22.27
N LEU A 195 0.97 17.83 -21.90
CA LEU A 195 2.21 18.03 -21.12
C LEU A 195 3.47 18.17 -21.99
N ARG A 196 3.36 17.86 -23.28
CA ARG A 196 4.38 17.99 -24.33
C ARG A 196 4.32 19.37 -24.96
#